data_AF-A0A9P0DHW9-F1
#
_entry.id   AF-A0A9P0DHW9-F1
#
_cell.length_a   1.000
_cell.length_b   1.000
_cell.length_c   1.000
_cell.angle_alpha   90.00
_cell.angle_beta   90.00
_cell.angle_gamma   90.00
#
_symmetry.space_group_name_H-M   'P 1'
#
loop_
_entity.id
_entity.type
_entity.pdbx_description
1 polymer ?
#
loop_
_entity_poly.entity_id
_entity_poly.type
_entity_poly.pdbx_seq_one_letter_code
_entity_poly.pdbx_strand_id
1 'polypeptide(L)'
;MMDHRLANERKTIRHIELPPELQEYVDDVHKICVSKSGITESDHAAYDVKSNPHDPKLQCYMKCLMLEAKWMDKDGAIQYDFIIDTAHPKIKDLLVAAINKCRVINDGANLCEKASNFNFCMYGADPENWFLI
;
A
#
# COMPACT_ATOMS: atom_id res chain seq x y z
N MET A 1 18.97 -44.68 16.22
CA MET A 1 19.43 -43.56 17.06
C MET A 1 19.96 -42.49 16.11
N MET A 2 19.35 -41.30 16.19
CA MET A 2 19.79 -40.00 15.65
C MET A 2 19.81 -39.71 14.13
N ASP A 3 19.06 -38.63 13.84
CA ASP A 3 19.36 -37.51 12.94
C ASP A 3 18.59 -37.46 11.61
N HIS A 4 17.27 -37.20 11.70
CA HIS A 4 16.51 -36.60 10.61
C HIS A 4 16.56 -35.09 10.77
N ARG A 5 17.62 -34.51 10.21
CA ARG A 5 17.76 -33.07 9.99
C ARG A 5 16.57 -32.56 9.20
N LEU A 6 16.32 -31.26 9.43
CA LEU A 6 15.45 -30.34 8.68
C LEU A 6 14.03 -30.17 9.23
N ALA A 7 13.92 -29.91 10.53
CA ALA A 7 12.94 -28.92 11.01
C ALA A 7 13.44 -27.51 10.65
N ASN A 8 13.50 -27.19 9.35
CA ASN A 8 13.64 -25.81 8.89
C ASN A 8 12.23 -25.25 8.67
N GLU A 9 11.51 -25.09 9.78
CA GLU A 9 10.27 -24.31 9.85
C GLU A 9 10.60 -22.81 9.76
N ARG A 10 11.26 -22.40 8.67
CA ARG A 10 11.21 -21.00 8.25
C ARG A 10 9.82 -20.75 7.69
N LYS A 11 8.93 -20.36 8.59
CA LYS A 11 7.83 -19.41 8.39
C LYS A 11 7.93 -18.79 6.99
N THR A 12 7.26 -19.37 6.01
CA THR A 12 7.19 -18.84 4.65
C THR A 12 6.46 -17.52 4.75
N ILE A 13 7.20 -16.41 4.81
CA ILE A 13 6.64 -15.07 4.75
C ILE A 13 6.03 -14.95 3.36
N ARG A 14 4.71 -15.14 3.25
CA ARG A 14 3.99 -14.87 2.01
C ARG A 14 3.84 -13.36 1.91
N HIS A 15 4.87 -12.69 1.37
CA HIS A 15 4.66 -11.38 0.78
C HIS A 15 3.82 -11.58 -0.49
N ILE A 16 2.97 -10.60 -0.80
CA ILE A 16 2.23 -10.59 -2.05
C ILE A 16 3.21 -10.63 -3.23
N GLU A 17 2.93 -11.47 -4.21
CA GLU A 17 3.67 -11.50 -5.48
C GLU A 17 2.82 -10.78 -6.53
N LEU A 18 3.32 -9.65 -7.04
CA LEU A 18 2.63 -8.89 -8.08
C LEU A 18 2.92 -9.52 -9.44
N PRO A 19 1.89 -9.72 -10.29
CA PRO A 19 2.09 -10.05 -11.69
C PRO A 19 2.95 -9.00 -12.40
N PRO A 20 3.80 -9.36 -13.38
CA PRO A 20 4.75 -8.43 -14.01
C PRO A 20 4.13 -7.12 -14.52
N GLU A 21 2.94 -7.21 -15.13
CA GLU A 21 2.20 -6.06 -15.63
C GLU A 21 1.71 -5.12 -14.52
N LEU A 22 1.39 -5.68 -13.35
CA LEU A 22 1.03 -4.89 -12.18
C LEU A 22 2.28 -4.31 -11.51
N GLN A 23 3.39 -5.04 -11.50
CA GLN A 23 4.67 -4.55 -11.00
C GLN A 23 5.16 -3.34 -11.81
N GLU A 24 5.14 -3.43 -13.14
CA GLU A 24 5.52 -2.32 -14.03
C GLU A 24 4.64 -1.08 -13.78
N TYR A 25 3.34 -1.29 -13.62
CA TYR A 25 2.41 -0.21 -13.30
C TYR A 25 2.72 0.47 -11.96
N VAL A 26 2.94 -0.30 -10.88
CA VAL A 26 3.26 0.31 -9.57
C VAL A 26 4.62 1.00 -9.58
N ASP A 27 5.60 0.45 -10.29
CA ASP A 27 6.93 1.06 -10.43
C ASP A 27 6.86 2.43 -11.14
N ASP A 28 6.01 2.55 -12.17
CA ASP A 28 5.83 3.82 -12.86
C ASP A 28 5.09 4.86 -12.01
N VAL A 29 4.06 4.43 -11.27
CA VAL A 29 3.36 5.30 -10.33
C VAL A 29 4.30 5.74 -9.19
N HIS A 30 5.14 4.85 -8.67
CA HIS A 30 6.19 5.16 -7.69
C HIS A 30 7.10 6.28 -8.20
N LYS A 31 7.70 6.11 -9.40
CA LYS A 31 8.62 7.11 -9.99
C LYS A 31 7.96 8.48 -10.13
N ILE A 32 6.70 8.51 -10.61
CA ILE A 32 5.92 9.74 -10.73
C ILE A 32 5.75 10.40 -9.36
N CYS A 33 5.43 9.61 -8.33
CA CYS A 33 5.09 10.12 -7.01
C CYS A 33 6.30 10.48 -6.15
N VAL A 34 7.44 9.82 -6.31
CA VAL A 34 8.72 10.30 -5.76
C VAL A 34 9.01 11.70 -6.32
N SER A 35 8.91 11.86 -7.64
CA SER A 35 9.16 13.16 -8.30
C SER A 35 8.17 14.26 -7.87
N LYS A 36 6.86 13.96 -7.84
CA LYS A 36 5.81 14.95 -7.53
C LYS A 36 5.72 15.32 -6.05
N SER A 37 6.03 14.39 -5.14
CA SER A 37 5.95 14.65 -3.69
C SER A 37 7.19 15.33 -3.14
N GLY A 38 8.32 15.24 -3.85
CA GLY A 38 9.60 15.82 -3.41
C GLY A 38 10.33 14.96 -2.36
N ILE A 39 9.89 13.73 -2.13
CA ILE A 39 10.66 12.75 -1.34
C ILE A 39 11.85 12.24 -2.14
N THR A 40 12.85 11.71 -1.44
CA THR A 40 13.92 10.93 -2.04
C THR A 40 13.65 9.44 -1.90
N GLU A 41 14.33 8.62 -2.70
CA GLU A 41 14.37 7.16 -2.51
C GLU A 41 14.82 6.77 -1.10
N SER A 42 15.69 7.58 -0.47
CA SER A 42 16.12 7.35 0.90
C SER A 42 15.03 7.64 1.92
N ASP A 43 14.16 8.62 1.68
CA ASP A 43 13.00 8.88 2.55
C ASP A 43 11.99 7.73 2.43
N HIS A 44 11.76 7.24 1.22
CA HIS A 44 10.89 6.09 0.95
C HIS A 44 11.41 4.81 1.62
N ALA A 45 12.70 4.48 1.43
CA ALA A 45 13.33 3.31 2.04
C ALA A 45 13.39 3.38 3.58
N ALA A 46 13.34 4.59 4.15
CA ALA A 46 13.31 4.80 5.60
C ALA A 46 11.90 4.77 6.19
N TYR A 47 10.85 4.75 5.36
CA TYR A 47 9.47 4.72 5.84
C TYR A 47 9.17 3.40 6.54
N ASP A 48 8.62 3.50 7.75
CA ASP A 48 8.15 2.36 8.52
C ASP A 48 6.72 2.63 8.99
N VAL A 49 5.77 1.92 8.38
CA VAL A 49 4.35 2.01 8.71
C VAL A 49 4.03 1.59 10.15
N LYS A 50 4.88 0.80 10.81
CA LYS A 50 4.67 0.35 12.19
C LYS A 50 5.08 1.40 13.21
N SER A 51 6.22 2.05 13.01
CA SER A 51 6.79 2.99 13.96
C SER A 51 6.45 4.45 13.65
N ASN A 52 6.23 4.79 12.38
CA ASN A 52 5.90 6.13 11.89
C ASN A 52 4.88 6.09 10.74
N PRO A 53 3.63 5.61 10.96
CA PRO A 53 2.62 5.43 9.90
C PRO A 53 2.28 6.72 9.15
N HIS A 54 2.44 7.86 9.80
CA HIS A 54 2.06 9.17 9.31
C HIS A 54 3.27 10.08 9.10
N ASP A 55 4.41 9.55 8.68
CA ASP A 55 5.61 10.34 8.37
C ASP A 55 5.23 11.54 7.49
N PRO A 56 5.42 12.78 7.96
CA PRO A 56 5.02 13.99 7.23
C PRO A 56 5.60 14.09 5.81
N LYS A 57 6.77 13.48 5.57
CA LYS A 57 7.37 13.44 4.23
C LYS A 57 6.60 12.51 3.28
N LEU A 58 6.07 11.40 3.79
CA LEU A 58 5.43 10.36 2.97
C LEU A 58 3.91 10.52 2.84
N GLN A 59 3.25 11.30 3.69
CA GLN A 59 1.79 11.49 3.59
C GLN A 59 1.37 11.97 2.18
N CYS A 60 2.09 12.95 1.64
CA CYS A 60 1.77 13.47 0.30
C CYS A 60 2.22 12.54 -0.84
N TYR A 61 3.18 11.65 -0.57
CA TYR A 61 3.48 10.54 -1.46
C TYR A 61 2.28 9.57 -1.54
N MET A 62 1.69 9.18 -0.41
CA MET A 62 0.49 8.33 -0.38
C MET A 62 -0.69 8.96 -1.14
N LYS A 63 -0.90 10.28 -0.97
CA LYS A 63 -1.91 11.00 -1.75
C LYS A 63 -1.63 10.93 -3.25
N CYS A 64 -0.38 11.16 -3.65
CA CYS A 64 -0.01 11.06 -5.06
C CYS A 64 -0.35 9.66 -5.61
N LEU A 65 0.05 8.59 -4.91
CA LEU A 65 -0.26 7.22 -5.33
C LEU A 65 -1.75 7.02 -5.57
N MET A 66 -2.59 7.47 -4.63
CA MET A 66 -4.04 7.32 -4.75
C MET A 66 -4.63 8.15 -5.91
N LEU A 67 -4.12 9.35 -6.16
CA LEU A 67 -4.58 10.19 -7.27
C LEU A 67 -4.16 9.63 -8.63
N GLU A 68 -2.89 9.24 -8.79
CA GLU A 68 -2.38 8.68 -10.05
C GLU A 68 -3.04 7.32 -10.35
N ALA A 69 -3.28 6.51 -9.31
CA ALA A 69 -4.00 5.24 -9.46
C ALA A 69 -5.53 5.40 -9.58
N LYS A 70 -6.06 6.63 -9.47
CA LYS A 70 -7.49 6.95 -9.45
C LYS A 70 -8.27 6.29 -8.30
N TRP A 71 -7.57 5.87 -7.26
CA TRP A 71 -8.16 5.38 -6.01
C TRP A 71 -8.74 6.51 -5.17
N MET A 72 -8.27 7.74 -5.40
CA MET A 72 -8.82 8.98 -4.84
C MET A 72 -9.03 9.97 -5.97
N ASP A 73 -10.10 10.77 -5.90
CA ASP A 73 -10.27 11.91 -6.80
C ASP A 73 -9.64 13.20 -6.23
N LYS A 74 -9.65 14.27 -7.02
CA LYS A 74 -9.08 15.56 -6.64
C LYS A 74 -9.74 16.21 -5.42
N ASP A 75 -10.98 15.81 -5.10
CA ASP A 75 -11.77 16.36 -3.99
C ASP A 75 -11.58 15.50 -2.71
N GLY A 76 -10.84 14.39 -2.81
CA GLY A 76 -10.48 13.52 -1.70
C GLY A 76 -11.43 12.35 -1.48
N ALA A 77 -12.36 12.08 -2.39
CA ALA A 77 -13.23 10.92 -2.29
C ALA A 77 -12.50 9.66 -2.76
N ILE A 78 -12.49 8.63 -1.91
CA ILE A 78 -11.89 7.33 -2.21
C ILE A 78 -12.87 6.53 -3.09
N GLN A 79 -12.40 6.09 -4.24
CA GLN A 79 -13.19 5.48 -5.30
C GLN A 79 -13.28 3.96 -5.11
N TYR A 80 -13.84 3.50 -3.99
CA TYR A 80 -13.76 2.08 -3.62
C TYR A 80 -14.31 1.10 -4.65
N ASP A 81 -15.43 1.44 -5.31
CA ASP A 81 -16.03 0.56 -6.32
C ASP A 81 -15.11 0.44 -7.54
N PHE A 82 -14.50 1.56 -7.96
CA PHE A 82 -13.48 1.57 -9.00
C PHE A 82 -12.30 0.66 -8.64
N ILE A 83 -11.76 0.79 -7.41
CA ILE A 83 -10.64 -0.06 -6.93
C ILE A 83 -10.98 -1.54 -7.09
N ILE A 84 -12.18 -1.94 -6.68
CA ILE A 84 -12.63 -3.35 -6.69
C ILE A 84 -12.86 -3.83 -8.13
N ASP A 85 -13.46 -3.02 -8.97
CA ASP A 85 -13.81 -3.38 -10.34
C ASP A 85 -12.56 -3.49 -11.22
N THR A 86 -11.55 -2.66 -10.99
CA THR A 86 -10.30 -2.67 -11.76
C THR A 86 -9.19 -3.52 -11.15
N ALA A 87 -9.41 -4.13 -9.97
CA ALA A 87 -8.40 -4.93 -9.29
C ALA A 87 -7.93 -6.11 -10.18
N HIS A 88 -6.62 -6.31 -10.26
CA HIS A 88 -6.05 -7.42 -11.00
C HIS A 88 -6.48 -8.77 -10.38
N PRO A 89 -6.95 -9.76 -11.18
CA PRO A 89 -7.53 -11.01 -10.65
C PRO A 89 -6.62 -11.78 -9.68
N LYS A 90 -5.30 -11.70 -9.86
CA LYS A 90 -4.32 -12.41 -9.00
C LYS A 90 -4.25 -11.88 -7.56
N ILE A 91 -4.62 -10.62 -7.34
CA ILE A 91 -4.56 -9.97 -6.02
C ILE A 91 -5.93 -9.49 -5.52
N LYS A 92 -6.97 -9.62 -6.36
CA LYS A 92 -8.29 -9.03 -6.11
C LYS A 92 -8.89 -9.47 -4.78
N ASP A 93 -8.84 -10.75 -4.45
CA ASP A 93 -9.45 -11.26 -3.20
C ASP A 93 -8.79 -10.66 -1.95
N LEU A 94 -7.45 -10.57 -1.93
CA LEU A 94 -6.69 -9.96 -0.85
C LEU A 94 -7.01 -8.46 -0.75
N LEU A 95 -6.96 -7.76 -1.88
CA LEU A 95 -7.24 -6.32 -1.95
C LEU A 95 -8.66 -6.00 -1.50
N VAL A 96 -9.67 -6.73 -1.99
CA VAL A 96 -11.08 -6.53 -1.63
C VAL A 96 -11.30 -6.80 -0.14
N ALA A 97 -10.70 -7.85 0.41
CA ALA A 97 -10.80 -8.15 1.84
C ALA A 97 -10.22 -7.01 2.71
N ALA A 98 -9.10 -6.42 2.31
CA ALA A 98 -8.51 -5.26 3.00
C ALA A 98 -9.37 -4.00 2.84
N ILE A 99 -9.79 -3.67 1.60
CA ILE A 99 -10.65 -2.51 1.29
C ILE A 99 -11.95 -2.52 2.11
N ASN A 100 -12.57 -3.69 2.28
CA ASN A 100 -13.81 -3.80 3.04
C ASN A 100 -13.63 -3.48 4.53
N LYS A 101 -12.43 -3.65 5.09
CA LYS A 101 -12.11 -3.20 6.46
C LYS A 101 -11.80 -1.70 6.53
N CYS A 102 -11.54 -1.05 5.39
CA CYS A 102 -11.07 0.32 5.28
C CYS A 102 -12.03 1.28 4.58
N ARG A 103 -13.35 1.03 4.69
CA ARG A 103 -14.39 1.88 4.06
C ARG A 103 -14.63 3.21 4.77
N VAL A 104 -14.25 3.31 6.04
CA VAL A 104 -14.42 4.52 6.86
C VAL A 104 -13.03 5.01 7.25
N ILE A 105 -12.59 6.10 6.63
CA ILE A 105 -11.29 6.71 6.84
C ILE A 105 -11.47 8.11 7.40
N ASN A 106 -10.66 8.45 8.40
CA ASN A 106 -10.61 9.81 8.92
C ASN A 106 -10.02 10.76 7.86
N ASP A 107 -10.74 11.84 7.57
CA ASP A 107 -10.31 12.86 6.60
C ASP A 107 -9.01 13.58 7.00
N GLY A 108 -8.66 13.59 8.29
CA GLY A 108 -7.48 14.30 8.79
C GLY A 108 -7.56 15.81 8.53
N ALA A 109 -6.42 16.50 8.60
CA ALA A 109 -6.33 17.93 8.35
C ALA A 109 -6.26 18.28 6.84
N ASN A 110 -5.87 17.33 5.99
CA ASN A 110 -5.73 17.52 4.54
C ASN A 110 -5.70 16.17 3.80
N LEU A 111 -5.71 16.21 2.46
CA LEU A 111 -5.72 15.02 1.61
C LEU A 111 -4.47 14.12 1.77
N CYS A 112 -3.32 14.67 2.14
CA CYS A 112 -2.12 13.88 2.41
C CYS A 112 -2.32 13.02 3.67
N GLU A 113 -2.86 13.61 4.73
CA GLU A 113 -3.17 12.89 5.96
C GLU A 113 -4.27 11.84 5.73
N LYS A 114 -5.34 12.18 4.98
CA LYS A 114 -6.38 11.21 4.60
C LYS A 114 -5.80 9.99 3.88
N ALA A 115 -4.93 10.22 2.90
CA ALA A 115 -4.28 9.14 2.15
C ALA A 115 -3.37 8.28 3.02
N SER A 116 -2.64 8.91 3.95
CA SER A 116 -1.83 8.19 4.94
C SER A 116 -2.69 7.38 5.92
N ASN A 117 -3.84 7.90 6.36
CA ASN A 117 -4.81 7.17 7.18
C ASN A 117 -5.36 5.94 6.46
N PHE A 118 -5.69 6.09 5.17
CA PHE A 118 -6.09 4.96 4.33
C PHE A 118 -4.97 3.92 4.20
N ASN A 119 -3.73 4.33 3.89
CA ASN A 119 -2.59 3.43 3.81
C ASN A 119 -2.36 2.66 5.13
N PHE A 120 -2.43 3.35 6.26
CA PHE A 120 -2.28 2.72 7.57
C PHE A 120 -3.41 1.74 7.88
N CYS A 121 -4.65 2.04 7.47
CA CYS A 121 -5.75 1.10 7.55
C CYS A 121 -5.48 -0.16 6.71
N MET A 122 -5.02 0.00 5.46
CA MET A 122 -4.71 -1.13 4.58
C MET A 122 -3.63 -2.04 5.16
N TYR A 123 -2.58 -1.44 5.75
CA TYR A 123 -1.57 -2.16 6.51
C TYR A 123 -2.18 -2.92 7.70
N GLY A 124 -3.03 -2.28 8.51
CA GLY A 124 -3.70 -2.95 9.65
C GLY A 124 -4.68 -4.04 9.22
N ALA A 125 -5.27 -3.92 8.03
CA ALA A 125 -6.24 -4.86 7.49
C ALA A 125 -5.61 -6.17 7.01
N ASP A 126 -4.38 -6.10 6.47
CA ASP A 126 -3.59 -7.24 6.01
C ASP A 126 -2.07 -6.94 6.06
N PRO A 127 -1.44 -7.01 7.25
CA PRO A 127 -0.03 -6.67 7.41
C PRO A 127 0.93 -7.69 6.79
N GLU A 128 0.45 -8.87 6.40
CA GLU A 128 1.27 -9.91 5.76
C GLU A 128 1.41 -9.65 4.25
N ASN A 129 0.34 -9.18 3.60
CA ASN A 129 0.33 -8.92 2.16
C ASN A 129 0.43 -7.43 1.79
N TRP A 130 0.40 -6.52 2.77
CA TRP A 130 0.67 -5.11 2.52
C TRP A 130 2.11 -4.88 2.08
N PHE A 131 2.29 -3.98 1.12
CA PHE A 131 3.59 -3.49 0.68
C PHE A 131 3.49 -1.99 0.40
N LEU A 132 4.62 -1.32 0.53
CA LEU A 132 4.78 0.05 0.09
C LEU A 132 5.12 0.03 -1.41
N ILE A 133 4.30 0.69 -2.24
CA ILE A 133 4.66 1.04 -3.62
C ILE A 133 5.84 1.99 -3.56
#